data_AF-A0A0J6VW63-F1
#
_entry.id   AF-A0A0J6VW63-F1
#
_cell.length_a   1.000
_cell.length_b   1.000
_cell.length_c   1.000
_cell.angle_alpha   90.00
_cell.angle_beta   90.00
_cell.angle_gamma   90.00
#
_symmetry.space_group_name_H-M   'P 1'
#
loop_
_entity.id
_entity.type
_entity.pdbx_description
1 polymer ?
#
loop_
_entity_poly.entity_id
_entity_poly.type
_entity_poly.pdbx_seq_one_letter_code
_entity_poly.pdbx_strand_id
1 'polypeptide(L)'
;MARRRTASEQVSAALLSAAETVLDRGGAGAVTVRSVAREAGVAPMGVYNRFTSKDGLLAALALRAFDDLAAAIDVGSDTGSPADRLRRACRGYRRFALAHPARYALIFATGSPASDPASPVTTRGREVFTILVDMVAGLALRADLDPVDAAQAMWNGQHGAVTLELAGVSQTSDAAASFTETIDALIRGLQT
;
A
#
# COMPACT_ATOMS: atom_id res chain seq x y z
N MET A 1 12.96 -1.47 -33.53
CA MET A 1 12.95 -2.42 -32.39
C MET A 1 12.05 -1.99 -31.21
N ALA A 2 11.19 -0.97 -31.32
CA ALA A 2 10.39 -0.44 -30.20
C ALA A 2 8.96 -1.05 -30.04
N ARG A 3 8.35 -1.53 -31.13
CA ARG A 3 6.93 -1.94 -31.18
C ARG A 3 6.56 -3.16 -30.32
N ARG A 4 7.51 -4.08 -30.06
CA ARG A 4 7.25 -5.35 -29.33
C ARG A 4 7.29 -5.18 -27.80
N ARG A 5 8.05 -4.19 -27.29
CA ARG A 5 8.19 -3.93 -25.83
C ARG A 5 6.95 -3.22 -25.28
N THR A 6 6.48 -2.18 -25.97
CA THR A 6 5.27 -1.43 -25.63
C THR A 6 4.01 -2.32 -25.66
N ALA A 7 3.88 -3.19 -26.67
CA ALA A 7 2.75 -4.13 -26.74
C ALA A 7 2.76 -5.14 -25.57
N SER A 8 3.93 -5.63 -25.16
CA SER A 8 4.07 -6.55 -24.03
C SER A 8 3.76 -5.87 -22.68
N GLU A 9 4.19 -4.62 -22.51
CA GLU A 9 3.89 -3.82 -21.30
C GLU A 9 2.40 -3.48 -21.21
N GLN A 10 1.78 -3.09 -22.32
CA GLN A 10 0.33 -2.83 -22.39
C GLN A 10 -0.52 -4.07 -22.07
N VAL A 11 -0.15 -5.23 -22.60
CA VAL A 11 -0.81 -6.51 -22.27
C VAL A 11 -0.65 -6.83 -20.78
N SER A 12 0.52 -6.57 -20.21
CA SER A 12 0.78 -6.80 -18.78
C SER A 12 -0.07 -5.89 -17.90
N ALA A 13 -0.19 -4.61 -18.26
CA ALA A 13 -1.03 -3.64 -17.56
C ALA A 13 -2.52 -3.99 -17.65
N ALA A 14 -3.00 -4.45 -18.81
CA ALA A 14 -4.38 -4.89 -18.98
C ALA A 14 -4.71 -6.12 -18.14
N LEU A 15 -3.82 -7.13 -18.12
CA LEU A 15 -3.99 -8.33 -17.29
C LEU A 15 -3.96 -8.00 -15.80
N LEU A 16 -3.06 -7.11 -15.38
CA LEU A 16 -3.02 -6.62 -14.02
C LEU A 16 -4.32 -5.89 -13.67
N SER A 17 -4.84 -5.00 -14.52
CA SER A 17 -6.09 -4.28 -14.27
C SER A 17 -7.29 -5.25 -14.10
N ALA A 18 -7.35 -6.29 -14.92
CA ALA A 18 -8.33 -7.36 -14.76
C ALA A 18 -8.14 -8.13 -13.44
N ALA A 19 -6.90 -8.43 -13.07
CA ALA A 19 -6.59 -9.10 -11.81
C ALA A 19 -6.96 -8.26 -10.57
N GLU A 20 -6.79 -6.94 -10.65
CA GLU A 20 -7.26 -5.97 -9.66
C GLU A 20 -8.78 -6.00 -9.53
N THR A 21 -9.48 -6.03 -10.66
CA THR A 21 -10.94 -6.09 -10.66
C THR A 21 -11.43 -7.38 -9.98
N VAL A 22 -10.75 -8.50 -10.20
CA VAL A 22 -11.02 -9.77 -9.51
C VAL A 22 -10.70 -9.67 -8.01
N LEU A 23 -9.56 -9.07 -7.66
CA LEU A 23 -9.13 -8.86 -6.27
C LEU A 23 -10.12 -7.98 -5.50
N ASP A 24 -10.53 -6.86 -6.08
CA ASP A 24 -11.45 -5.91 -5.45
C ASP A 24 -12.85 -6.51 -5.25
N ARG A 25 -13.28 -7.46 -6.11
CA ARG A 25 -14.57 -8.17 -5.97
C ARG A 25 -14.56 -9.29 -4.94
N GLY A 26 -13.45 -10.02 -4.79
CA GLY A 26 -13.45 -11.31 -4.08
C GLY A 26 -12.23 -11.59 -3.21
N GLY A 27 -11.36 -10.61 -3.00
CA GLY A 27 -10.12 -10.75 -2.25
C GLY A 27 -9.08 -11.66 -2.92
N ALA A 28 -7.95 -11.86 -2.25
CA ALA A 28 -6.82 -12.64 -2.77
C ALA A 28 -7.20 -14.10 -3.11
N GLY A 29 -8.20 -14.66 -2.41
CA GLY A 29 -8.71 -16.00 -2.68
C GLY A 29 -9.35 -16.15 -4.07
N ALA A 30 -10.04 -15.10 -4.56
CA ALA A 30 -10.68 -15.10 -5.87
C ALA A 30 -9.70 -14.92 -7.03
N VAL A 31 -8.50 -14.42 -6.77
CA VAL A 31 -7.46 -14.20 -7.79
C VAL A 31 -6.87 -15.55 -8.19
N THR A 32 -7.20 -15.98 -9.42
CA THR A 32 -6.67 -17.18 -10.05
C THR A 32 -6.37 -16.87 -11.51
N VAL A 33 -5.46 -17.64 -12.14
CA VAL A 33 -5.18 -17.48 -13.57
C VAL A 33 -6.46 -17.55 -14.41
N ARG A 34 -7.39 -18.45 -14.07
CA ARG A 34 -8.66 -18.61 -14.79
C ARG A 34 -9.61 -17.43 -14.59
N SER A 35 -9.76 -16.94 -13.36
CA SER A 35 -10.65 -15.79 -13.09
C SER A 35 -10.13 -14.51 -13.75
N VAL A 36 -8.81 -14.29 -13.74
CA VAL A 36 -8.18 -13.16 -14.43
C VAL A 36 -8.27 -13.29 -15.94
N ALA A 37 -8.02 -14.47 -16.50
CA ALA A 37 -8.17 -14.69 -17.94
C ALA A 37 -9.59 -14.41 -18.42
N ARG A 38 -10.60 -14.86 -17.64
CA ARG A 38 -12.01 -14.57 -17.90
C ARG A 38 -12.31 -13.07 -17.82
N GLU A 39 -11.85 -12.38 -16.78
CA GLU A 39 -12.05 -10.94 -16.62
C GLU A 39 -11.40 -10.15 -17.76
N ALA A 40 -10.21 -10.57 -18.21
CA ALA A 40 -9.47 -9.92 -19.29
C ALA A 40 -9.95 -10.32 -20.70
N GLY A 41 -10.85 -11.29 -20.84
CA GLY A 41 -11.30 -11.80 -22.14
C GLY A 41 -10.21 -12.52 -22.94
N VAL A 42 -9.24 -13.15 -22.28
CA VAL A 42 -8.12 -13.86 -22.94
C VAL A 42 -8.07 -15.34 -22.56
N ALA A 43 -7.29 -16.13 -23.30
CA ALA A 43 -7.00 -17.50 -22.93
C ALA A 43 -6.13 -17.58 -21.65
N PRO A 44 -6.33 -18.56 -20.74
CA PRO A 44 -5.53 -18.73 -19.53
C PRO A 44 -4.02 -18.80 -19.77
N MET A 45 -3.59 -19.37 -20.90
CA MET A 45 -2.18 -19.42 -21.29
C MET A 45 -1.55 -18.03 -21.42
N GLY A 46 -2.31 -17.00 -21.81
CA GLY A 46 -1.82 -15.62 -21.88
C GLY A 46 -1.43 -15.06 -20.51
N VAL A 47 -2.19 -15.41 -19.47
CA VAL A 47 -1.91 -15.04 -18.08
C VAL A 47 -0.73 -15.85 -17.53
N TYR A 48 -0.71 -17.17 -17.78
CA TYR A 48 0.41 -18.04 -17.39
C TYR A 48 1.75 -17.58 -17.98
N ASN A 49 1.78 -17.22 -19.26
CA ASN A 49 3.00 -16.75 -19.91
C ASN A 49 3.55 -15.46 -19.28
N ARG A 50 2.70 -14.66 -18.60
CA ARG A 50 3.12 -13.41 -17.98
C ARG A 50 3.53 -13.56 -16.53
N PHE A 51 2.76 -14.31 -15.75
CA PHE A 51 2.93 -14.36 -14.29
C PHE A 51 3.44 -15.70 -13.77
N THR A 52 3.52 -16.73 -14.64
CA THR A 52 4.02 -18.08 -14.37
C THR A 52 3.19 -18.91 -13.39
N SER A 53 2.66 -18.30 -12.33
CA SER A 53 1.86 -18.95 -11.28
C SER A 53 0.84 -17.98 -10.66
N LYS A 54 -0.02 -18.51 -9.78
CA LYS A 54 -0.89 -17.69 -8.93
C LYS A 54 -0.07 -16.78 -8.03
N ASP A 55 1.01 -17.27 -7.44
CA ASP A 55 1.85 -16.50 -6.52
C ASP A 55 2.58 -15.39 -7.25
N GLY A 56 3.06 -15.63 -8.48
CA GLY A 56 3.64 -14.58 -9.32
C GLY A 56 2.63 -13.49 -9.70
N LEU A 57 1.36 -13.86 -9.89
CA LEU A 57 0.27 -12.90 -10.12
C LEU A 57 -0.04 -12.08 -8.86
N LEU A 58 -0.12 -12.71 -7.69
CA LEU A 58 -0.33 -12.02 -6.41
C LEU A 58 0.84 -11.10 -6.05
N ALA A 59 2.09 -11.52 -6.31
CA ALA A 59 3.27 -10.68 -6.13
C ALA A 59 3.23 -9.46 -7.06
N ALA A 60 2.85 -9.63 -8.32
CA ALA A 60 2.71 -8.52 -9.26
C ALA A 60 1.59 -7.54 -8.85
N LEU A 61 0.48 -8.05 -8.30
CA LEU A 61 -0.58 -7.21 -7.71
C LEU A 61 -0.09 -6.48 -6.46
N ALA A 62 0.67 -7.14 -5.59
CA ALA A 62 1.21 -6.53 -4.38
C ALA A 62 2.21 -5.42 -4.69
N LEU A 63 3.07 -5.59 -5.71
CA LEU A 63 3.96 -4.52 -6.19
C LEU A 63 3.18 -3.30 -6.63
N ARG A 64 2.13 -3.48 -7.45
CA ARG A 64 1.30 -2.35 -7.87
C ARG A 64 0.51 -1.73 -6.72
N ALA A 65 0.05 -2.53 -5.75
CA ALA A 65 -0.59 -1.99 -4.55
C ALA A 65 0.37 -1.13 -3.71
N PHE A 66 1.66 -1.47 -3.65
CA PHE A 66 2.68 -0.60 -3.05
C PHE A 66 2.94 0.65 -3.89
N ASP A 67 2.90 0.56 -5.22
CA ASP A 67 3.01 1.74 -6.10
C ASP A 67 1.83 2.70 -5.92
N ASP A 68 0.62 2.15 -5.85
CA ASP A 68 -0.61 2.91 -5.57
C ASP A 68 -0.54 3.55 -4.18
N LEU A 69 -0.03 2.83 -3.18
CA LEU A 69 0.16 3.37 -1.83
C LEU A 69 1.21 4.49 -1.84
N ALA A 70 2.34 4.30 -2.51
CA ALA A 70 3.40 5.30 -2.64
C ALA A 70 2.84 6.59 -3.28
N ALA A 71 2.04 6.47 -4.33
CA ALA A 71 1.37 7.60 -4.96
C ALA A 71 0.33 8.26 -4.03
N ALA A 72 -0.37 7.46 -3.21
CA ALA A 72 -1.39 7.98 -2.28
C ALA A 72 -0.78 8.79 -1.13
N ILE A 73 0.44 8.45 -0.69
CA ILE A 73 1.17 9.15 0.38
C ILE A 73 2.11 10.24 -0.15
N ASP A 74 2.30 10.34 -1.46
CA ASP A 74 3.09 11.41 -2.05
C ASP A 74 2.41 12.76 -1.86
N VAL A 75 3.14 13.70 -1.26
CA VAL A 75 2.69 15.08 -0.99
C VAL A 75 3.36 16.10 -1.92
N GLY A 76 4.22 15.67 -2.85
CA GLY A 76 4.81 16.51 -3.89
C GLY A 76 5.50 17.78 -3.37
N SER A 77 5.29 18.89 -4.09
CA SER A 77 5.87 20.22 -3.83
C SER A 77 5.17 21.02 -2.72
N ASP A 78 4.44 20.34 -1.85
CA ASP A 78 3.69 20.97 -0.77
C ASP A 78 4.59 21.81 0.16
N THR A 79 4.20 23.07 0.36
CA THR A 79 4.95 24.09 1.11
C THR A 79 4.56 24.19 2.58
N GLY A 80 3.71 23.29 3.09
CA GLY A 80 3.35 23.26 4.51
C GLY A 80 4.52 22.83 5.41
N SER A 81 4.31 22.95 6.73
CA SER A 81 5.29 22.48 7.71
C SER A 81 5.54 20.97 7.56
N PRO A 82 6.71 20.45 7.99
CA PRO A 82 6.97 19.01 8.00
C PRO A 82 5.85 18.18 8.67
N ALA A 83 5.27 18.69 9.77
CA ALA A 83 4.14 18.05 10.44
C ALA A 83 2.88 18.02 9.56
N ASP A 84 2.57 19.11 8.84
CA ASP A 84 1.39 19.15 7.96
C ASP A 84 1.53 18.23 6.74
N ARG A 85 2.75 18.12 6.21
CA ARG A 85 3.09 17.16 5.14
C ARG A 85 2.88 15.73 5.63
N LEU A 86 3.37 15.38 6.82
CA LEU A 86 3.17 14.06 7.41
C LEU A 86 1.69 13.76 7.65
N ARG A 87 0.91 14.71 8.19
CA ARG A 87 -0.55 14.57 8.32
C ARG A 87 -1.23 14.28 6.98
N ARG A 88 -0.83 14.96 5.91
CA ARG A 88 -1.38 14.74 4.56
C ARG A 88 -1.03 13.35 4.03
N ALA A 89 0.21 12.91 4.21
CA ALA A 89 0.64 11.57 3.85
C ALA A 89 -0.16 10.48 4.60
N CYS A 90 -0.35 10.64 5.92
CA CYS A 90 -1.18 9.72 6.72
C CYS A 90 -2.65 9.69 6.25
N ARG A 91 -3.24 10.84 5.89
CA ARG A 91 -4.58 10.87 5.26
C ARG A 91 -4.60 10.17 3.91
N GLY A 92 -3.52 10.25 3.14
CA GLY A 92 -3.29 9.49 1.92
C GLY A 92 -3.31 7.98 2.14
N TYR A 93 -2.54 7.52 3.13
CA TYR A 93 -2.48 6.13 3.57
C TYR A 93 -3.88 5.59 3.92
N ARG A 94 -4.62 6.31 4.78
CA ARG A 94 -6.00 5.95 5.14
C ARG A 94 -6.92 5.92 3.93
N ARG A 95 -6.88 6.93 3.07
CA ARG A 95 -7.73 7.01 1.87
C ARG A 95 -7.51 5.83 0.94
N PHE A 96 -6.26 5.44 0.70
CA PHE A 96 -5.92 4.25 -0.09
C PHE A 96 -6.55 2.99 0.51
N ALA A 97 -6.36 2.79 1.82
CA ALA A 97 -6.85 1.60 2.50
C ALA A 97 -8.37 1.47 2.45
N LEU A 98 -9.10 2.57 2.64
CA LEU A 98 -10.56 2.60 2.58
C LEU A 98 -11.11 2.45 1.16
N ALA A 99 -10.44 3.03 0.16
CA ALA A 99 -10.83 2.91 -1.24
C ALA A 99 -10.57 1.50 -1.80
N HIS A 100 -9.51 0.83 -1.32
CA HIS A 100 -9.03 -0.44 -1.84
C HIS A 100 -8.74 -1.47 -0.72
N PRO A 101 -9.74 -1.88 0.07
CA PRO A 101 -9.53 -2.73 1.24
C PRO A 101 -8.91 -4.09 0.89
N ALA A 102 -9.27 -4.67 -0.26
CA ALA A 102 -8.69 -5.94 -0.72
C ALA A 102 -7.20 -5.82 -1.12
N ARG A 103 -6.80 -4.67 -1.69
CA ARG A 103 -5.40 -4.39 -2.05
C ARG A 103 -4.57 -4.11 -0.81
N TYR A 104 -5.13 -3.35 0.13
CA TYR A 104 -4.52 -3.11 1.44
C TYR A 104 -4.29 -4.42 2.21
N ALA A 105 -5.31 -5.29 2.25
CA ALA A 105 -5.18 -6.61 2.85
C ALA A 105 -4.13 -7.48 2.12
N LEU A 106 -4.06 -7.41 0.78
CA LEU A 106 -3.05 -8.17 0.03
C LEU A 106 -1.61 -7.85 0.46
N ILE A 107 -1.31 -6.58 0.78
CA ILE A 107 0.05 -6.18 1.15
C ILE A 107 0.37 -6.29 2.64
N PHE A 108 -0.63 -6.18 3.54
CA PHE A 108 -0.38 -6.15 5.00
C PHE A 108 -0.94 -7.32 5.80
N ALA A 109 -1.90 -8.09 5.28
CA ALA A 109 -2.48 -9.20 6.04
C ALA A 109 -1.52 -10.40 6.14
N THR A 110 -1.81 -11.31 7.06
CA THR A 110 -1.09 -12.59 7.17
C THR A 110 -1.17 -13.36 5.85
N GLY A 111 -0.03 -13.87 5.40
CA GLY A 111 0.08 -14.53 4.09
C GLY A 111 0.29 -13.57 2.92
N SER A 112 0.54 -12.29 3.19
CA SER A 112 0.96 -11.30 2.19
C SER A 112 2.24 -11.76 1.46
N PRO A 113 2.35 -11.51 0.14
CA PRO A 113 3.60 -11.69 -0.60
C PRO A 113 4.77 -10.85 -0.05
N ALA A 114 4.50 -9.84 0.78
CA ALA A 114 5.49 -9.02 1.48
C ALA A 114 6.05 -9.66 2.76
N SER A 115 5.55 -10.84 3.16
CA SER A 115 6.07 -11.57 4.33
C SER A 115 7.32 -12.39 4.03
N ASP A 116 7.65 -12.63 2.76
CA ASP A 116 8.88 -13.32 2.35
C ASP A 116 10.04 -12.32 2.25
N PRO A 117 11.07 -12.39 3.11
CA PRO A 117 12.21 -11.46 3.09
C PRO A 117 12.99 -11.43 1.77
N ALA A 118 12.93 -12.50 0.97
CA ALA A 118 13.62 -12.60 -0.32
C ALA A 118 12.78 -12.09 -1.50
N SER A 119 11.50 -11.80 -1.28
CA SER A 119 10.57 -11.35 -2.32
C SER A 119 10.84 -9.90 -2.74
N PRO A 120 10.82 -9.58 -4.05
CA PRO A 120 10.85 -8.20 -4.53
C PRO A 120 9.74 -7.30 -3.94
N VAL A 121 8.61 -7.90 -3.55
CA VAL A 121 7.51 -7.21 -2.88
C VAL A 121 7.96 -6.61 -1.55
N THR A 122 8.76 -7.36 -0.79
CA THR A 122 9.30 -6.92 0.50
C THR A 122 10.29 -5.77 0.32
N THR A 123 11.15 -5.85 -0.70
CA THR A 123 12.05 -4.75 -1.08
C THR A 123 11.23 -3.50 -1.39
N ARG A 124 10.18 -3.63 -2.21
CA ARG A 124 9.31 -2.50 -2.55
C ARG A 124 8.61 -1.92 -1.32
N GLY A 125 8.12 -2.77 -0.41
CA GLY A 125 7.53 -2.33 0.86
C GLY A 125 8.51 -1.53 1.72
N ARG A 126 9.79 -1.93 1.77
CA ARG A 126 10.84 -1.17 2.47
C ARG A 126 11.11 0.19 1.83
N GLU A 127 11.14 0.27 0.50
CA GLU A 127 11.28 1.55 -0.20
C GLU A 127 10.13 2.52 0.12
N VAL A 128 8.88 2.01 0.14
CA VAL A 128 7.72 2.82 0.53
C VAL A 128 7.81 3.24 2.00
N PHE A 129 8.33 2.38 2.87
CA PHE A 129 8.56 2.73 4.27
C PHE A 129 9.64 3.81 4.43
N THR A 130 10.69 3.83 3.62
CA THR A 130 11.71 4.90 3.61
C THR A 130 11.10 6.29 3.39
N ILE A 131 10.03 6.40 2.59
CA ILE A 131 9.30 7.68 2.42
C ILE A 131 8.79 8.21 3.77
N LEU A 132 8.27 7.33 4.63
CA LEU A 132 7.82 7.71 5.97
C LEU A 132 8.99 8.09 6.88
N VAL A 133 10.11 7.35 6.81
CA VAL A 133 11.35 7.69 7.54
C VAL A 133 11.82 9.10 7.18
N ASP A 134 11.87 9.44 5.89
CA ASP A 134 12.30 10.76 5.42
C ASP A 134 11.36 11.87 5.89
N MET A 135 10.04 11.64 5.89
CA MET A 135 9.07 12.61 6.40
C MET A 135 9.21 12.84 7.91
N VAL A 136 9.42 11.77 8.68
CA VAL A 136 9.60 11.83 10.14
C VAL A 136 10.93 12.49 10.49
N ALA A 137 12.01 12.19 9.76
CA ALA A 137 13.32 12.84 9.91
C ALA A 137 13.28 14.36 9.67
N GLY A 138 12.32 14.84 8.87
CA GLY A 138 12.09 16.27 8.65
C GLY A 138 11.39 17.01 9.79
N LEU A 139 10.90 16.30 10.81
CA LEU A 139 10.32 16.91 12.01
C LEU A 139 11.40 17.45 12.95
N ALA A 140 11.00 18.30 13.90
CA ALA A 140 11.82 18.62 15.07
C ALA A 140 11.79 17.44 16.07
N LEU A 141 12.39 16.32 15.69
CA LEU A 141 12.37 15.08 16.47
C LEU A 141 13.04 15.27 17.83
N ARG A 142 12.50 14.59 18.85
CA ARG A 142 13.18 14.46 20.14
C ARG A 142 14.55 13.82 19.94
N ALA A 143 15.56 14.36 20.62
CA ALA A 143 16.96 14.02 20.41
C ALA A 143 17.31 12.55 20.77
N ASP A 144 16.47 11.87 21.55
CA ASP A 144 16.62 10.47 21.94
C ASP A 144 16.02 9.48 20.92
N LEU A 145 15.36 9.96 19.86
CA LEU A 145 14.69 9.10 18.89
C LEU A 145 15.49 8.93 17.60
N ASP A 146 15.69 7.67 17.20
CA ASP A 146 16.12 7.34 15.84
C ASP A 146 14.95 7.54 14.84
N PRO A 147 15.17 8.13 13.66
CA PRO A 147 14.10 8.36 12.68
C PRO A 147 13.38 7.09 12.20
N VAL A 148 14.08 5.95 12.12
CA VAL A 148 13.48 4.67 11.72
C VAL A 148 12.53 4.17 12.81
N ASP A 149 12.96 4.22 14.08
CA ASP A 149 12.11 3.83 15.21
C ASP A 149 10.90 4.77 15.36
N ALA A 150 11.10 6.07 15.16
CA ALA A 150 10.02 7.06 15.14
C ALA A 150 9.02 6.81 14.00
N ALA A 151 9.51 6.48 12.80
CA ALA A 151 8.67 6.10 11.66
C ALA A 151 7.93 4.78 11.91
N GLN A 152 8.55 3.81 12.57
CA GLN A 152 7.90 2.56 12.97
C GLN A 152 6.76 2.83 13.97
N ALA A 153 6.98 3.68 14.96
CA ALA A 153 5.94 4.08 15.92
C ALA A 153 4.77 4.80 15.22
N MET A 154 5.07 5.74 14.32
CA MET A 154 4.06 6.40 13.49
C MET A 154 3.29 5.39 12.64
N TRP A 155 3.99 4.45 12.00
CA TRP A 155 3.37 3.42 11.18
C TRP A 155 2.47 2.50 12.00
N ASN A 156 2.92 2.02 13.16
CA ASN A 156 2.11 1.21 14.07
C ASN A 156 0.78 1.89 14.41
N GLY A 157 0.82 3.17 14.76
CA GLY A 157 -0.37 3.93 15.12
C GLY A 157 -1.33 4.14 13.95
N GLN A 158 -0.85 4.63 12.80
CA GLN A 158 -1.72 4.85 11.64
C GLN A 158 -2.25 3.53 11.07
N HIS A 159 -1.43 2.48 11.01
CA HIS A 159 -1.79 1.17 10.49
C HIS A 159 -2.83 0.51 11.40
N GLY A 160 -2.62 0.56 12.72
CA GLY A 160 -3.57 0.06 13.70
C GLY A 160 -4.92 0.76 13.61
N ALA A 161 -4.93 2.10 13.55
CA ALA A 161 -6.16 2.88 13.42
C ALA A 161 -6.96 2.51 12.14
N VAL A 162 -6.27 2.41 10.99
CA VAL A 162 -6.89 2.03 9.72
C VAL A 162 -7.40 0.58 9.75
N THR A 163 -6.62 -0.35 10.31
CA THR A 163 -7.01 -1.76 10.39
C THR A 163 -8.23 -1.96 11.29
N LEU A 164 -8.32 -1.25 12.42
CA LEU A 164 -9.50 -1.27 13.30
C LEU A 164 -10.74 -0.68 12.61
N GLU A 165 -10.57 0.41 11.85
CA GLU A 165 -11.64 1.02 11.06
C GLU A 165 -12.15 0.07 9.97
N LEU A 166 -11.26 -0.54 9.18
CA LEU A 166 -11.61 -1.51 8.15
C LEU A 166 -12.32 -2.75 8.71
N ALA A 167 -11.93 -3.19 9.91
CA ALA A 167 -12.57 -4.31 10.58
C ALA A 167 -13.94 -3.95 11.21
N GLY A 168 -14.32 -2.66 11.25
CA GLY A 168 -15.57 -2.21 11.85
C GLY A 168 -15.62 -2.39 13.37
N VAL A 169 -14.47 -2.47 14.02
CA VAL A 169 -14.34 -2.69 15.48
C VAL A 169 -13.91 -1.45 16.25
N SER A 170 -13.81 -0.30 15.57
CA SER A 170 -13.61 1.00 16.22
C SER A 170 -14.67 1.25 17.28
N GLN A 171 -14.24 1.66 18.47
CA GLN A 171 -15.12 1.94 19.62
C GLN A 171 -15.64 3.38 19.64
N THR A 172 -15.25 4.18 18.65
CA THR A 172 -15.66 5.58 18.49
C THR A 172 -16.66 5.71 17.36
N SER A 173 -17.56 6.69 17.46
CA SER A 173 -18.58 6.94 16.43
C SER A 173 -18.04 7.61 15.17
N ASP A 174 -16.86 8.26 15.27
CA ASP A 174 -16.18 8.92 14.15
C ASP A 174 -14.74 8.41 14.03
N ALA A 175 -14.54 7.45 13.13
CA ALA A 175 -13.24 6.86 12.86
C ALA A 175 -12.27 7.87 12.20
N ALA A 176 -12.77 8.83 11.42
CA ALA A 176 -11.93 9.85 10.76
C ALA A 176 -11.36 10.85 11.78
N ALA A 177 -12.20 11.30 12.72
CA ALA A 177 -11.75 12.14 13.83
C ALA A 177 -10.76 11.39 14.72
N SER A 178 -11.04 10.12 15.04
CA SER A 178 -10.16 9.28 15.86
C SER A 178 -8.81 9.02 15.20
N PHE A 179 -8.80 8.79 13.89
CA PHE A 179 -7.57 8.69 13.09
C PHE A 179 -6.78 10.00 13.16
N THR A 180 -7.44 11.15 12.97
CA THR A 180 -6.79 12.46 13.03
C THR A 180 -6.14 12.71 14.39
N GLU A 181 -6.86 12.45 15.48
CA GLU A 181 -6.33 12.59 16.84
C GLU A 181 -5.15 11.64 17.09
N THR A 182 -5.21 10.40 16.57
CA THR A 182 -4.09 9.44 16.68
C THR A 182 -2.82 9.99 16.01
N ILE A 183 -2.94 10.52 14.79
CA ILE A 183 -1.81 11.11 14.08
C ILE A 183 -1.28 12.34 14.81
N ASP A 184 -2.17 13.21 15.29
CA ASP A 184 -1.77 14.42 16.01
C ASP A 184 -1.08 14.10 17.35
N ALA A 185 -1.57 13.11 18.09
CA ALA A 185 -0.94 12.65 19.31
C ALA A 185 0.46 12.05 19.05
N LEU A 186 0.62 11.26 18.00
CA LEU A 186 1.92 10.71 17.60
C LEU A 186 2.89 11.81 17.17
N ILE A 187 2.46 12.74 16.32
CA ILE A 187 3.31 13.88 15.90
C ILE A 187 3.78 14.68 17.13
N ARG A 188 2.86 15.05 18.05
CA ARG A 188 3.23 15.73 19.30
C ARG A 188 4.21 14.91 20.14
N GLY A 189 4.01 13.60 20.24
CA GLY A 189 4.88 12.72 21.02
C GLY A 189 6.28 12.51 20.43
N LEU A 190 6.44 12.67 19.11
CA LEU A 190 7.73 12.54 18.42
C LEU A 190 8.56 13.82 18.44
N GLN A 191 7.96 14.98 18.75
CA GLN A 191 8.60 16.28 18.65
C GLN A 191 9.00 16.87 20.02
N THR A 192 9.97 17.80 20.01
CA THR A 192 10.35 18.61 21.19
C THR A 192 9.51 19.86 21.36
#